data_AF-A0A7C6UMI0-F1
#
_entry.id   AF-A0A7C6UMI0-F1
#
_cell.length_a   1.000
_cell.length_b   1.000
_cell.length_c   1.000
_cell.angle_alpha   90.00
_cell.angle_beta   90.00
_cell.angle_gamma   90.00
#
_symmetry.space_group_name_H-M   'P 1'
#
loop_
_entity.id
_entity.type
_entity.pdbx_description
1 polymer ?
#
loop_
_entity_poly.entity_id
_entity_poly.type
_entity_poly.pdbx_seq_one_letter_code
_entity_poly.pdbx_strand_id
1 'polypeptide(L)'
;LVTLAAEYIELAPRVGLAEAIVDIVSTGKTLKENALVPLEYIGEATARLIVNRASYRLKAKEINQLVTAIKSVLEEKGGEAFDSNV
;
A
#
# COMPACT_ATOMS: atom_id res chain seq x y z
N LEU A 1 7.91 -26.48 2.97
CA LEU A 1 7.53 -25.28 3.75
C LEU A 1 8.82 -24.50 4.02
N VAL A 2 9.18 -23.59 3.11
CA VAL A 2 10.28 -22.66 3.32
C VAL A 2 9.62 -21.29 3.48
N THR A 3 9.63 -20.78 4.71
CA THR A 3 9.16 -19.43 5.02
C THR A 3 10.26 -18.46 4.56
N LEU A 4 10.09 -17.85 3.39
CA LEU A 4 10.88 -16.67 3.03
C LEU A 4 10.34 -15.51 3.87
N ALA A 5 11.15 -15.08 4.84
CA ALA A 5 10.96 -13.81 5.50
C ALA A 5 10.80 -12.73 4.42
N ALA A 6 9.78 -11.88 4.58
CA ALA A 6 9.34 -10.89 3.60
C ALA A 6 10.41 -9.86 3.18
N GLU A 7 11.62 -9.94 3.72
CA GLU A 7 12.74 -9.03 3.47
C GLU A 7 13.64 -9.45 2.28
N TYR A 8 13.48 -10.67 1.73
CA TYR A 8 14.36 -11.19 0.65
C TYR A 8 13.59 -11.87 -0.48
N ILE A 9 12.41 -11.34 -0.84
CA ILE A 9 11.58 -11.92 -1.90
C ILE A 9 12.29 -11.90 -3.26
N GLU A 10 13.17 -10.93 -3.48
CA GLU A 10 13.99 -10.75 -4.67
C GLU A 10 15.07 -11.84 -4.84
N LEU A 11 15.36 -12.60 -3.78
CA LEU A 11 16.28 -13.73 -3.85
C LEU A 11 15.66 -14.96 -4.51
N ALA A 12 14.33 -15.12 -4.45
CA ALA A 12 13.64 -16.31 -4.94
C ALA A 12 13.91 -16.60 -6.43
N PRO A 13 13.88 -15.61 -7.36
CA PRO A 13 14.29 -15.82 -8.73
C PRO A 13 15.77 -16.18 -8.88
N ARG A 14 16.63 -15.56 -8.08
CA ARG A 14 18.10 -15.70 -8.20
C ARG A 14 18.59 -17.10 -7.83
N VAL A 15 17.89 -17.77 -6.91
CA VAL A 15 18.25 -19.12 -6.44
C VAL A 15 17.42 -20.23 -7.11
N GLY A 16 16.58 -19.87 -8.10
CA GLY A 16 15.75 -20.83 -8.83
C GLY A 16 14.57 -21.40 -8.03
N LEU A 17 14.13 -20.69 -6.98
CA LEU A 17 12.97 -21.10 -6.18
C LEU A 17 11.64 -20.69 -6.82
N ALA A 18 11.63 -19.59 -7.58
CA ALA A 18 10.47 -19.09 -8.29
C ALA A 18 10.90 -18.54 -9.66
N GLU A 19 10.03 -18.66 -10.66
CA GLU A 19 10.28 -18.11 -12.00
C GLU A 19 10.02 -16.59 -12.06
N ALA A 20 9.11 -16.10 -11.21
CA ALA A 20 8.76 -14.68 -11.08
C ALA A 20 8.26 -14.39 -9.66
N ILE A 21 8.27 -13.10 -9.28
CA ILE A 21 7.69 -12.61 -8.02
C ILE A 21 6.65 -11.53 -8.30
N VAL A 22 5.70 -11.40 -7.38
CA VAL A 22 4.74 -10.30 -7.34
C VAL A 22 5.02 -9.49 -6.09
N ASP A 23 5.26 -8.20 -6.25
CA ASP A 23 5.62 -7.30 -5.16
C ASP A 23 5.05 -5.88 -5.36
N ILE A 24 4.90 -5.13 -4.28
CA ILE A 24 4.45 -3.74 -4.28
C ILE A 24 5.68 -2.84 -4.39
N VAL A 25 5.83 -2.19 -5.54
CA VAL A 25 7.00 -1.34 -5.83
C VAL A 25 6.58 0.12 -6.05
N SER A 26 7.41 1.07 -5.60
CA SER A 26 7.16 2.51 -5.77
C SER A 26 7.89 3.07 -7.01
N THR A 27 9.21 3.28 -6.95
CA THR A 27 9.99 3.87 -8.06
C THR A 27 10.70 2.83 -8.94
N GLY A 28 10.54 1.54 -8.63
CA GLY A 28 11.25 0.44 -9.31
C GLY A 28 12.77 0.39 -9.06
N LYS A 29 13.31 1.21 -8.14
CA LYS A 29 14.74 1.22 -7.79
C LYS A 29 15.20 -0.15 -7.26
N THR A 30 14.41 -0.75 -6.37
CA THR A 30 14.69 -2.07 -5.77
C THR A 30 14.78 -3.19 -6.81
N LEU A 31 13.95 -3.14 -7.85
CA LEU A 31 13.99 -4.12 -8.94
C LEU A 31 15.32 -4.03 -9.70
N LYS A 32 15.76 -2.80 -10.04
CA LYS A 32 17.03 -2.57 -10.75
C LYS A 32 18.24 -3.04 -9.93
N GLU A 33 18.25 -2.79 -8.63
CA GLU A 33 19.34 -3.20 -7.74
C GLU A 33 19.46 -4.73 -7.63
N ASN A 34 18.35 -5.46 -7.83
CA ASN A 34 18.31 -6.92 -7.80
C ASN A 34 18.31 -7.58 -9.19
N ALA A 35 18.63 -6.82 -10.25
CA ALA A 35 18.60 -7.28 -11.64
C ALA A 35 17.25 -7.90 -12.07
N LEU A 36 16.15 -7.43 -11.46
CA LEU A 36 14.79 -7.79 -11.81
C LEU A 36 14.23 -6.81 -12.84
N VAL A 37 13.42 -7.33 -13.77
CA VAL A 37 12.76 -6.55 -14.82
C VAL A 37 11.25 -6.57 -14.56
N PRO A 38 10.55 -5.42 -14.58
CA PRO A 38 9.09 -5.40 -14.51
C PRO A 38 8.50 -6.17 -15.70
N LEU A 39 7.70 -7.19 -15.43
CA LEU A 39 7.05 -7.99 -16.46
C LEU A 39 5.65 -7.44 -16.78
N GLU A 40 4.83 -7.29 -15.75
CA GLU A 40 3.44 -6.87 -15.88
C GLU A 40 3.06 -5.97 -14.70
N TYR A 41 2.21 -5.00 -14.98
CA TYR A 41 1.61 -4.14 -13.98
C TYR A 41 0.24 -4.69 -13.57
N ILE A 42 0.06 -4.98 -12.28
CA ILE A 42 -1.16 -5.60 -11.77
C ILE A 42 -2.21 -4.55 -11.35
N GLY A 43 -1.80 -3.48 -10.66
CA GLY A 43 -2.73 -2.45 -10.18
C GLY A 43 -2.12 -1.45 -9.20
N GLU A 44 -2.90 -0.41 -8.88
CA GLU A 44 -2.50 0.63 -7.92
C GLU A 44 -2.89 0.24 -6.50
N ALA A 45 -1.98 0.46 -5.56
CA ALA A 45 -2.27 0.42 -4.14
C ALA A 45 -2.48 1.83 -3.60
N THR A 46 -3.59 2.06 -2.91
CA THR A 46 -3.90 3.33 -2.25
C THR A 46 -3.95 3.14 -0.75
N ALA A 47 -3.47 4.13 0.01
CA ALA A 47 -3.70 4.16 1.46
C ALA A 47 -5.16 4.55 1.74
N ARG A 48 -5.85 3.77 2.57
CA ARG A 48 -7.25 4.02 2.95
C ARG A 48 -7.36 4.10 4.47
N LEU A 49 -8.09 5.11 4.97
CA LEU A 49 -8.43 5.21 6.39
C LEU A 49 -9.63 4.30 6.67
N ILE A 50 -9.39 3.19 7.37
CA ILE A 50 -10.43 2.23 7.73
C ILE A 50 -10.84 2.45 9.18
N VAL A 51 -12.15 2.57 9.43
CA VAL A 51 -12.69 2.78 10.78
C VAL A 51 -13.56 1.60 11.18
N ASN A 52 -13.34 1.09 12.40
CA ASN A 52 -14.21 0.07 12.97
C ASN A 52 -15.64 0.62 13.18
N ARG A 53 -16.65 -0.12 12.72
CA ARG A 53 -18.06 0.31 12.77
C ARG A 53 -18.60 0.53 14.19
N ALA A 54 -18.22 -0.31 15.15
CA ALA A 54 -18.65 -0.16 16.54
C ALA A 54 -17.99 1.08 17.17
N SER A 55 -16.69 1.25 16.96
CA SER A 55 -15.97 2.46 17.38
C SER A 55 -16.57 3.73 16.76
N TYR A 56 -16.96 3.69 15.48
CA TYR A 56 -17.60 4.83 14.81
C TYR A 56 -18.91 5.23 15.48
N ARG A 57 -19.76 4.27 15.85
CA ARG A 57 -21.04 4.56 16.54
C ARG A 57 -20.84 5.20 17.92
N LEU A 58 -19.79 4.81 18.62
CA LEU A 58 -19.52 5.29 19.99
C LEU A 58 -18.67 6.57 20.03
N LYS A 59 -17.79 6.77 19.05
CA LYS A 59 -16.78 7.85 19.02
C LYS A 59 -16.83 8.65 17.71
N ALA A 60 -18.02 8.81 17.14
CA ALA A 60 -18.22 9.46 15.85
C ALA A 60 -17.61 10.86 15.84
N LYS A 61 -17.75 11.60 16.94
CA LYS A 61 -17.27 12.97 17.05
C LYS A 61 -15.76 13.06 16.91
N GLU A 62 -15.02 12.29 17.71
CA GLU A 62 -13.56 12.27 17.72
C GLU A 62 -13.01 11.73 16.40
N ILE A 63 -13.65 10.69 15.85
CA ILE A 63 -13.24 10.12 14.55
C ILE A 63 -13.46 11.14 13.43
N ASN A 64 -14.60 11.83 13.40
CA ASN A 64 -14.87 12.84 12.37
C ASN A 64 -13.91 14.03 12.49
N GLN A 65 -13.52 14.44 13.71
CA GLN A 65 -12.48 15.45 13.90
C GLN A 65 -11.14 15.03 13.29
N LEU A 66 -10.71 13.78 13.50
CA LEU A 66 -9.51 13.24 12.87
C LEU A 66 -9.62 13.19 11.35
N VAL A 67 -10.76 12.74 10.82
CA VAL A 67 -11.02 12.68 9.37
C VAL A 67 -10.92 14.08 8.77
N THR A 68 -11.54 15.09 9.39
CA THR A 68 -11.45 16.48 8.92
C THR A 68 -10.02 16.99 8.94
N ALA A 69 -9.27 16.75 10.02
CA ALA A 69 -7.87 17.17 10.11
C ALA A 69 -6.99 16.54 9.02
N ILE A 70 -7.18 15.24 8.75
CA ILE A 70 -6.46 14.55 7.67
C ILE A 70 -6.83 15.16 6.30
N LYS A 71 -8.13 15.40 6.05
CA LYS A 71 -8.59 16.01 4.79
C LYS A 71 -7.99 17.38 4.56
N SER A 72 -7.97 18.26 5.57
CA SER A 72 -7.38 19.59 5.45
C SER A 72 -5.90 19.54 5.04
N VAL A 73 -5.12 18.62 5.63
CA VAL A 73 -3.70 18.45 5.27
C VAL A 73 -3.53 17.90 3.84
N LEU A 74 -4.45 17.06 3.37
CA LEU A 74 -4.42 16.52 2.01
C LEU A 74 -4.80 17.57 0.95
N GLU A 75 -5.80 18.41 1.24
CA GLU A 75 -6.23 19.51 0.36
C GLU A 75 -5.12 20.56 0.18
N GLU A 76 -4.40 20.92 1.25
CA GLU A 76 -3.23 21.80 1.19
C GLU A 76 -2.09 21.25 0.33
N LYS A 77 -1.99 19.92 0.22
CA LYS A 77 -0.96 19.23 -0.57
C LYS A 77 -1.42 18.87 -2.00
N GLY A 78 -2.64 19.26 -2.41
CA GLY A 78 -3.19 18.95 -3.73
C GLY A 78 -3.53 17.48 -3.93
N GLY A 79 -3.86 16.75 -2.86
CA GLY A 79 -4.28 15.34 -2.95
C GLY A 79 -5.63 15.16 -3.65
N GLU A 80 -5.78 14.11 -4.44
CA GLU A 80 -7.02 13.77 -5.14
C GLU A 80 -8.20 13.54 -4.17
N ALA A 81 -9.39 13.99 -4.56
CA ALA A 81 -10.59 13.92 -3.74
C ALA A 81 -11.04 12.46 -3.52
N PHE A 82 -11.25 12.11 -2.24
CA PHE A 82 -11.75 10.81 -1.82
C PHE A 82 -13.25 10.65 -2.17
N ASP A 83 -13.57 9.70 -3.06
CA ASP A 83 -14.96 9.29 -3.31
C ASP A 83 -15.56 8.64 -2.06
N SER A 84 -16.60 9.27 -1.53
CA SER A 84 -17.28 8.89 -0.29
C SER A 84 -18.25 7.71 -0.43
N ASN A 85 -18.33 7.07 -1.60
CA ASN A 85 -19.30 6.02 -1.89
C ASN A 85 -18.77 4.57 -1.76
N VAL A 86 -17.69 4.35 -1.01
CA VAL A 86 -17.20 2.99 -0.65
C VAL A 86 -17.43 2.69 0.82
#